data_AF-A0A386U6T1-F1
#
_entry.id   AF-A0A386U6T1-F1
#
_cell.length_a   1.000
_cell.length_b   1.000
_cell.length_c   1.000
_cell.angle_alpha   90.00
_cell.angle_beta   90.00
_cell.angle_gamma   90.00
#
_symmetry.space_group_name_H-M   'P 1'
#
loop_
_entity.id
_entity.type
_entity.pdbx_description
1 polymer ?
#
loop_
_entity_poly.entity_id
_entity_poly.type
_entity_poly.pdbx_seq_one_letter_code
_entity_poly.pdbx_strand_id
1 'polypeptide(L)'
;MSWFERARRASAGQRVTRADRQQAADTLAELSALNAERERLLRDGIAGVATIVGIRENVTTTSLGGWHELELDVQLPGHDSYRATRRVALELSSAPHIALDAQVPVRVDPADYSKVLVVAPL
;
A
#
# COMPACT_ATOMS: atom_id res chain seq x y z
N MET A 1 -31.69 5.41 -34.07
CA MET A 1 -30.46 4.59 -34.01
C MET A 1 -29.83 4.78 -32.64
N SER A 2 -29.76 3.72 -31.84
CA SER A 2 -29.42 3.79 -30.42
C SER A 2 -27.90 3.77 -30.19
N TRP A 3 -27.40 4.60 -29.27
CA TRP A 3 -26.01 4.62 -28.78
C TRP A 3 -25.51 3.20 -28.49
N PHE A 4 -26.36 2.35 -27.92
CA PHE A 4 -26.01 1.01 -27.41
C PHE A 4 -25.50 0.04 -28.49
N GLU A 5 -25.90 0.17 -29.76
CA GLU A 5 -25.39 -0.70 -30.84
C GLU A 5 -23.96 -0.32 -31.27
N ARG A 6 -23.56 0.95 -31.14
CA ARG A 6 -22.20 1.40 -31.50
C ARG A 6 -21.16 0.87 -30.51
N ALA A 7 -21.50 0.80 -29.23
CA ALA A 7 -20.58 0.30 -28.20
C ALA A 7 -20.27 -1.20 -28.37
N ARG A 8 -21.26 -2.01 -28.77
CA ARG A 8 -21.07 -3.46 -28.98
C ARG A 8 -20.17 -3.77 -30.18
N ARG A 9 -20.08 -2.87 -31.16
CA ARG A 9 -19.19 -3.01 -32.32
C ARG A 9 -17.75 -2.57 -32.04
N ALA A 10 -17.51 -1.79 -30.98
CA ALA A 10 -16.18 -1.29 -30.63
C ALA A 10 -15.35 -2.31 -29.81
N SER A 11 -15.99 -3.25 -29.12
CA SER A 11 -15.31 -4.26 -28.28
C SER A 11 -15.10 -5.62 -28.98
N ALA A 12 -15.66 -5.81 -30.17
CA ALA A 12 -15.50 -7.02 -30.97
C ALA A 12 -14.14 -7.02 -31.70
N GLY A 13 -13.05 -7.23 -30.97
CA GLY A 13 -11.72 -7.35 -31.58
C GLY A 13 -10.51 -7.20 -30.67
N GLN A 14 -10.68 -6.88 -29.38
CA GLN A 14 -9.55 -6.70 -28.47
C GLN A 14 -8.94 -8.08 -28.15
N ARG A 15 -7.99 -8.50 -28.99
CA ARG A 15 -7.17 -9.69 -28.76
C ARG A 15 -6.30 -9.42 -27.54
N VAL A 16 -6.68 -10.01 -26.41
CA VAL A 16 -5.82 -10.11 -25.23
C VAL A 16 -4.51 -10.76 -25.67
N THR A 17 -3.45 -9.98 -25.69
CA THR A 17 -2.14 -10.44 -26.11
C THR A 17 -1.50 -11.29 -25.01
N ARG A 18 -0.45 -12.04 -25.35
CA ARG A 18 0.36 -12.74 -24.33
C ARG A 18 0.98 -11.76 -23.34
N ALA A 19 1.33 -10.54 -23.79
CA ALA A 19 1.88 -9.49 -22.94
C ALA A 19 0.84 -9.00 -21.92
N ASP A 20 -0.42 -8.80 -22.33
CA ASP A 20 -1.50 -8.40 -21.42
C ASP A 20 -1.75 -9.44 -20.32
N ARG A 21 -1.70 -10.74 -20.67
CA ARG A 21 -1.84 -11.83 -19.70
C ARG A 21 -0.67 -11.89 -18.72
N GLN A 22 0.56 -11.66 -19.21
CA GLN A 22 1.74 -11.66 -18.36
C GLN A 22 1.70 -10.49 -17.37
N GLN A 23 1.38 -9.29 -17.85
CA GLN A 23 1.24 -8.11 -17.01
C GLN A 23 0.16 -8.28 -15.93
N ALA A 24 -0.98 -8.89 -16.27
CA ALA A 24 -2.01 -9.21 -15.30
C ALA A 24 -1.54 -10.23 -14.24
N ALA A 25 -0.79 -11.26 -14.65
CA ALA A 25 -0.23 -12.25 -13.74
C ALA A 25 0.79 -11.64 -12.78
N ASP A 26 1.67 -10.77 -13.30
CA ASP A 26 2.69 -10.09 -12.50
C ASP A 26 2.06 -9.14 -11.47
N THR A 27 1.02 -8.40 -11.87
CA THR A 27 0.25 -7.51 -10.98
C THR A 27 -0.44 -8.30 -9.87
N LEU A 28 -1.01 -9.46 -10.19
CA LEU A 28 -1.67 -10.33 -9.21
C LEU A 28 -0.65 -10.92 -8.22
N ALA A 29 0.51 -11.35 -8.71
CA ALA A 29 1.59 -11.86 -7.88
C ALA A 29 2.06 -10.79 -6.89
N GLU A 30 2.32 -9.57 -7.36
CA GLU A 30 2.68 -8.42 -6.53
C GLU A 30 1.62 -8.15 -5.44
N LEU A 31 0.34 -8.08 -5.83
CA LEU A 31 -0.76 -7.83 -4.89
C LEU A 31 -0.88 -8.94 -3.83
N SER A 32 -0.76 -10.21 -4.25
CA SER A 32 -0.82 -11.35 -3.33
C SER A 32 0.31 -11.32 -2.30
N ALA A 33 1.53 -10.96 -2.71
CA ALA A 33 2.68 -10.85 -1.82
C ALA A 33 2.48 -9.74 -0.78
N LEU A 34 1.96 -8.58 -1.20
CA LEU A 34 1.62 -7.48 -0.31
C LEU A 34 0.55 -7.86 0.72
N ASN A 35 -0.48 -8.60 0.29
CA ASN A 35 -1.54 -9.07 1.18
C ASN A 35 -1.04 -10.11 2.18
N ALA A 36 -0.23 -11.08 1.75
CA ALA A 36 0.35 -12.09 2.64
C ALA A 36 1.22 -11.44 3.72
N GLU A 37 2.03 -10.44 3.35
CA GLU A 37 2.84 -9.69 4.29
C GLU A 37 1.99 -8.85 5.25
N ARG A 38 0.96 -8.17 4.75
CA ARG A 38 0.00 -7.43 5.58
C ARG A 38 -0.63 -8.36 6.61
N GLU A 39 -1.13 -9.51 6.17
CA GLU A 39 -1.75 -10.50 7.06
C GLU A 39 -0.79 -11.04 8.11
N ARG A 40 0.46 -11.32 7.72
CA ARG A 40 1.52 -11.73 8.66
C ARG A 40 1.73 -10.69 9.74
N LEU A 41 1.91 -9.41 9.36
CA LEU A 41 2.13 -8.33 10.33
C LEU A 41 0.89 -8.04 11.19
N LEU A 42 -0.32 -8.22 10.66
CA LEU A 42 -1.53 -8.10 11.47
C LEU A 42 -1.64 -9.19 12.54
N ARG A 43 -1.18 -10.42 12.24
CA ARG A 43 -1.21 -11.55 13.18
C ARG A 43 -0.05 -11.51 14.17
N ASP A 44 1.17 -11.36 13.68
CA ASP A 44 2.39 -11.62 14.44
C ASP A 44 3.17 -10.34 14.79
N GLY A 45 2.77 -9.19 14.23
CA GLY A 45 3.47 -7.93 14.42
C GLY A 45 3.25 -7.32 15.80
N ILE A 46 4.33 -6.73 16.35
CA ILE A 46 4.30 -6.00 17.61
C ILE A 46 3.40 -4.76 17.44
N ALA A 47 2.41 -4.62 18.31
CA ALA A 47 1.54 -3.44 18.32
C ALA A 47 2.31 -2.23 18.85
N GLY A 48 2.23 -1.12 18.12
CA GLY A 48 2.80 0.15 18.53
C GLY A 48 2.00 1.34 18.00
N VAL A 49 2.52 2.52 18.26
CA VAL A 49 2.01 3.77 17.70
C VAL A 49 3.15 4.44 16.95
N ALA A 50 2.85 5.05 15.81
CA ALA A 50 3.81 5.85 15.08
C ALA A 50 3.27 7.26 14.82
N THR A 51 4.16 8.24 14.89
CA THR A 51 3.87 9.61 14.46
C THR A 51 4.41 9.79 13.05
N ILE A 52 3.58 10.29 12.12
CA ILE A 52 4.01 10.62 10.77
C ILE A 52 4.80 11.93 10.82
N VAL A 53 6.09 11.88 10.55
CA VAL A 53 6.98 13.06 10.62
C VAL A 53 7.38 13.60 9.25
N GLY A 54 7.11 12.85 8.19
CA GLY A 54 7.42 13.22 6.83
C GLY A 54 6.58 12.43 5.84
N ILE A 55 6.18 13.08 4.75
CA ILE A 55 5.47 12.46 3.64
C ILE A 55 6.20 12.88 2.37
N ARG A 56 6.72 11.91 1.62
CA ARG A 56 7.25 12.13 0.27
C ARG A 56 6.29 11.53 -0.73
N GLU A 57 5.75 12.36 -1.60
CA GLU A 57 4.74 11.94 -2.55
C GLU A 57 5.32 11.37 -3.84
N ASN A 58 4.60 10.43 -4.45
CA ASN A 58 4.89 9.90 -5.78
C ASN A 58 6.33 9.39 -5.96
N VAL A 59 6.87 8.73 -4.94
CA VAL A 59 8.27 8.25 -4.93
C VAL A 59 8.51 7.09 -5.91
N THR A 60 7.46 6.33 -6.25
CA THR A 60 7.54 5.27 -7.26
C THR A 60 6.17 4.99 -7.87
N THR A 61 6.18 4.45 -9.10
CA THR A 61 4.98 3.95 -9.78
C THR A 61 5.18 2.48 -10.13
N THR A 62 4.21 1.66 -9.78
CA THR A 62 4.19 0.21 -10.04
C THR A 62 2.98 -0.15 -10.90
N SER A 63 2.85 -1.43 -11.26
CA SER A 63 1.61 -2.01 -11.81
C SER A 63 0.37 -1.69 -10.98
N LEU A 64 0.53 -1.54 -9.67
CA LEU A 64 -0.54 -1.28 -8.70
C LEU A 64 -0.83 0.21 -8.46
N GLY A 65 -0.11 1.12 -9.14
CA GLY A 65 -0.30 2.57 -9.03
C GLY A 65 0.90 3.29 -8.42
N GLY A 66 0.68 4.58 -8.09
CA GLY A 66 1.67 5.43 -7.43
C GLY A 66 1.85 5.07 -5.95
N TRP A 67 3.01 5.37 -5.39
CA TRP A 67 3.34 5.13 -3.98
C TRP A 67 3.90 6.40 -3.34
N HIS A 68 3.54 6.60 -2.07
CA HIS A 68 4.16 7.58 -1.18
C HIS A 68 5.13 6.89 -0.24
N GLU A 69 6.05 7.67 0.30
CA GLU A 69 6.92 7.26 1.38
C GLU A 69 6.58 8.06 2.63
N LEU A 70 6.24 7.35 3.70
CA LEU A 70 6.01 7.92 5.02
C LEU A 70 7.28 7.75 5.85
N GLU A 71 7.70 8.83 6.49
CA GLU A 71 8.66 8.79 7.57
C GLU A 71 7.90 8.74 8.89
N LEU A 72 8.23 7.74 9.69
CA LEU A 72 7.53 7.40 10.92
C LEU A 72 8.49 7.50 12.09
N ASP A 73 8.04 8.15 13.16
CA ASP A 73 8.61 7.99 14.50
C ASP A 73 7.84 6.89 15.21
N VAL A 74 8.42 5.70 15.32
CA VAL A 74 7.73 4.53 15.85
C VAL A 74 8.05 4.37 17.33
N GLN A 75 7.00 4.19 18.13
CA GLN A 75 7.08 3.91 19.55
C GLN A 75 6.45 2.55 19.86
N LEU A 76 7.25 1.65 20.45
CA LEU A 76 6.80 0.33 20.90
C LEU A 76 6.85 0.25 22.43
N PRO A 77 5.97 -0.55 23.07
CA PRO A 77 6.01 -0.71 24.52
C PRO A 77 7.35 -1.27 25.00
N GLY A 78 8.03 -0.54 25.90
CA GLY A 78 9.31 -0.97 26.47
C GLY A 78 10.54 -0.75 25.57
N HIS A 79 10.39 -0.04 24.46
CA HIS A 79 11.49 0.34 23.56
C HIS A 79 11.59 1.85 23.41
N ASP A 80 12.80 2.34 23.14
CA ASP A 80 13.01 3.72 22.70
C ASP A 80 12.37 3.96 21.33
N SER A 81 12.02 5.21 21.04
CA SER A 81 11.47 5.57 19.73
C SER A 81 12.54 5.45 18.65
N TYR A 82 12.12 5.08 17.44
CA TYR A 82 13.02 4.92 16.31
C TYR A 82 12.38 5.37 15.00
N ARG A 83 13.22 5.76 14.03
CA ARG A 83 12.78 6.17 12.70
C ARG A 83 12.60 4.97 11.79
N ALA A 84 11.45 4.90 11.13
CA ALA A 84 11.19 3.94 10.06
C ALA A 84 10.67 4.64 8.81
N THR A 85 11.00 4.08 7.65
CA THR A 85 10.51 4.57 6.36
C THR A 85 9.59 3.52 5.75
N ARG A 86 8.35 3.89 5.46
CA ARG A 86 7.35 2.98 4.92
C ARG A 86 6.75 3.49 3.63
N ARG A 87 6.77 2.66 2.59
CA ARG A 87 6.04 2.93 1.35
C ARG A 87 4.59 2.47 1.44
N VAL A 88 3.67 3.34 1.06
CA VAL A 88 2.23 3.09 1.03
C VAL A 88 1.67 3.48 -0.34
N ALA A 89 0.73 2.71 -0.87
CA ALA A 89 0.11 3.02 -2.16
C ALA A 89 -0.75 4.30 -2.07
N LEU A 90 -0.76 5.09 -3.16
CA LEU A 90 -1.43 6.39 -3.36
C LEU A 90 -2.93 6.38 -2.98
N GLU A 91 -3.61 5.26 -3.15
CA GLU A 91 -5.03 5.13 -2.79
C GLU A 91 -5.30 5.24 -1.27
N LEU A 92 -4.25 5.23 -0.43
CA LEU A 92 -4.35 5.43 1.03
C LEU A 92 -3.91 6.83 1.51
N SER A 93 -3.27 7.66 0.69
CA SER A 93 -2.79 9.00 1.11
C SER A 93 -3.88 10.06 1.12
N SER A 94 -5.04 9.78 0.51
CA SER A 94 -6.23 10.63 0.60
C SER A 94 -7.02 10.43 1.90
N ALA A 95 -6.62 9.49 2.74
CA ALA A 95 -7.27 9.27 4.02
C ALA A 95 -6.87 10.36 5.02
N PRO A 96 -7.83 11.04 5.69
CA PRO A 96 -7.55 12.23 6.51
C PRO A 96 -6.65 11.95 7.73
N HIS A 97 -6.40 10.69 8.07
CA HIS A 97 -5.49 10.27 9.13
C HIS A 97 -4.02 10.13 8.68
N ILE A 98 -3.72 10.27 7.38
CA ILE A 98 -2.36 10.29 6.85
C ILE A 98 -1.94 11.76 6.66
N ALA A 99 -1.61 12.40 7.77
CA ALA A 99 -1.14 13.79 7.82
C ALA A 99 0.13 13.88 8.66
N LEU A 100 0.93 14.93 8.45
CA LEU A 100 2.06 15.22 9.33
C LEU A 100 1.56 15.38 10.79
N ASP A 101 2.37 14.92 11.72
CA ASP A 101 2.12 14.85 13.16
C ASP A 101 0.93 13.97 13.58
N ALA A 102 0.26 13.30 12.63
CA ALA A 102 -0.79 12.34 12.96
C ALA A 102 -0.18 11.11 13.62
N GLN A 103 -0.82 10.66 14.70
CA GLN A 103 -0.51 9.39 15.34
C GLN A 103 -1.37 8.29 14.75
N VAL A 104 -0.72 7.23 14.29
CA VAL A 104 -1.37 6.08 13.66
C VAL A 104 -0.97 4.79 14.36
N PRO A 105 -1.90 3.83 14.54
CA PRO A 105 -1.54 2.52 15.07
C PRO A 105 -0.72 1.76 14.03
N VAL A 106 0.31 1.06 14.50
CA VAL A 106 1.21 0.29 13.64
C VAL A 106 1.41 -1.14 14.13
N ARG A 107 1.80 -2.01 13.19
CA ARG A 107 2.33 -3.34 13.45
C ARG A 107 3.76 -3.42 12.91
N VAL A 108 4.70 -3.80 13.77
CA VAL A 108 6.12 -3.90 13.44
C VAL A 108 6.52 -5.37 13.38
N ASP A 109 7.29 -5.76 12.37
CA ASP A 109 7.88 -7.10 12.31
C ASP A 109 8.91 -7.27 13.44
N PRO A 110 8.74 -8.23 14.36
CA PRO A 110 9.73 -8.49 15.41
C PRO A 110 11.09 -8.96 14.86
N ALA A 111 11.12 -9.53 13.65
CA ALA A 111 12.36 -9.97 13.02
C ALA A 111 13.08 -8.84 12.24
N ASP A 112 12.37 -7.77 11.89
CA ASP A 112 12.89 -6.67 11.08
C ASP A 112 12.12 -5.37 11.35
N TYR A 113 12.66 -4.53 12.23
CA TYR A 113 12.00 -3.30 12.71
C TYR A 113 11.79 -2.25 11.60
N SER A 114 12.42 -2.41 10.43
CA SER A 114 12.16 -1.55 9.25
C SER A 114 10.82 -1.85 8.59
N LYS A 115 10.25 -3.04 8.82
CA LYS A 115 8.95 -3.45 8.28
C LYS A 115 7.83 -3.03 9.20
N VAL A 116 7.23 -1.90 8.84
CA VAL A 116 6.12 -1.30 9.59
C VAL A 116 4.86 -1.30 8.73
N LEU A 117 3.77 -1.84 9.26
CA LEU A 117 2.43 -1.76 8.69
C LEU A 117 1.63 -0.69 9.44
N VAL A 118 1.19 0.35 8.74
CA VAL A 118 0.19 1.28 9.25
C VAL A 118 -1.17 0.60 9.21
N VAL A 119 -1.84 0.56 10.35
CA VAL A 119 -3.19 0.00 10.48
C VAL A 119 -4.17 1.16 10.39
N ALA A 120 -5.11 1.09 9.45
CA ALA A 120 -6.19 2.07 9.43
C ALA A 120 -7.03 1.89 10.71
N PRO A 121 -7.31 2.95 11.49
CA PRO A 121 -8.33 2.87 12.51
C PRO A 121 -9.67 2.57 11.82
N LEU A 122 -10.42 1.60 12.38
CA LEU A 122 -11.77 1.25 11.92
C LEU A 122 -12.72 2.44 12.05
#